data_AF-A0A7C5Y4L0-F1
#
_entry.id   AF-A0A7C5Y4L0-F1
#
_cell.length_a   1.000
_cell.length_b   1.000
_cell.length_c   1.000
_cell.angle_alpha   90.00
_cell.angle_beta   90.00
_cell.angle_gamma   90.00
#
_symmetry.space_group_name_H-M   'P 1'
#
loop_
_entity.id
_entity.type
_entity.pdbx_description
1 polymer ?
#
loop_
_entity_poly.entity_id
_entity_poly.type
_entity_poly.pdbx_seq_one_letter_code
_entity_poly.pdbx_strand_id
1 'polypeptide(L)'
;MKILRYKTLAMRVLSENEYAERARVVFTARVISEENAEFKGYRRVLVSATLNRSGVRELVSSASTVAVVVYSCALRVSEQIYSKPYTHTLELRITVTVKSSKHLLNPLQLLNLLGSALSEVTNYLEREDEARFLKISFENSMFAEDMARLVATRVVLVYSNQLDLEDTVITTMRSFETLHEYDLYVVLKTRSGELVKSSGVLWVFQ
;
A
#
# COMPACT_ATOMS: atom_id res chain seq x y z
N MET A 1 -10.69 17.80 1.59
CA MET A 1 -11.23 17.46 2.93
C MET A 1 -10.28 18.02 3.99
N LYS A 2 -10.67 19.05 4.76
CA LYS A 2 -9.73 19.72 5.69
C LYS A 2 -9.38 18.80 6.87
N ILE A 3 -8.09 18.48 6.97
CA ILE A 3 -7.37 17.73 8.01
C ILE A 3 -7.69 18.23 9.45
N LEU A 4 -8.24 19.44 9.63
CA LEU A 4 -8.59 19.95 10.96
C LEU A 4 -9.74 19.20 11.68
N ARG A 5 -10.59 18.41 11.01
CA ARG A 5 -11.80 17.87 11.67
C ARG A 5 -11.60 16.65 12.58
N TYR A 6 -10.58 15.82 12.37
CA TYR A 6 -10.44 14.57 13.13
C TYR A 6 -9.86 14.76 14.54
N LYS A 7 -8.89 15.69 14.71
CA LYS A 7 -8.33 16.01 16.04
C LYS A 7 -9.42 16.63 16.91
N THR A 8 -10.18 17.58 16.35
CA THR A 8 -11.32 18.20 17.03
C THR A 8 -12.37 17.17 17.43
N LEU A 9 -12.70 16.22 16.55
CA LEU A 9 -13.66 15.16 16.89
C LEU A 9 -13.14 14.26 18.01
N ALA A 10 -11.88 13.84 17.95
CA ALA A 10 -11.29 13.00 19.00
C ALA A 10 -11.19 13.74 20.35
N MET A 11 -10.87 15.04 20.33
CA MET A 11 -10.89 15.89 21.52
C MET A 11 -12.30 16.02 22.10
N ARG A 12 -13.31 16.20 21.24
CA ARG A 12 -14.71 16.28 21.66
C ARG A 12 -15.17 14.97 22.32
N VAL A 13 -14.81 13.82 21.74
CA VAL A 13 -15.10 12.51 22.34
C VAL A 13 -14.44 12.38 23.72
N LEU A 14 -13.19 12.85 23.89
CA LEU A 14 -12.53 12.88 25.21
C LEU A 14 -13.22 13.83 26.19
N SER A 15 -13.64 15.02 25.76
CA SER A 15 -14.27 16.00 26.65
C SER A 15 -15.66 15.57 27.11
N GLU A 16 -16.41 14.86 26.26
CA GLU A 16 -17.75 14.35 26.59
C GLU A 16 -17.70 13.07 27.44
N ASN A 17 -16.53 12.44 27.60
CA ASN A 17 -16.35 11.21 28.38
C ASN A 17 -15.22 11.39 29.41
N GLU A 18 -15.54 11.95 30.58
CA GLU A 18 -14.56 12.34 31.61
C GLU A 18 -13.69 11.18 32.12
N TYR A 19 -14.25 9.97 32.21
CA TYR A 19 -13.54 8.77 32.62
C TYR A 19 -12.57 8.20 31.56
N ALA A 20 -12.62 8.70 30.32
CA ALA A 20 -11.80 8.18 29.24
C ALA A 20 -10.40 8.83 29.23
N GLU A 21 -9.36 8.00 29.21
CA GLU A 21 -7.96 8.45 29.06
C GLU A 21 -7.53 8.59 27.59
N ARG A 22 -8.29 7.99 26.68
CA ARG A 22 -7.97 7.92 25.25
C ARG A 22 -9.23 7.95 24.40
N ALA A 23 -9.20 8.71 23.32
CA ALA A 23 -10.16 8.57 22.22
C ALA A 23 -9.44 8.20 20.93
N ARG A 24 -10.10 7.37 20.13
CA ARG A 24 -9.68 7.06 18.77
C ARG A 24 -10.85 7.31 17.83
N VAL A 25 -10.61 8.13 16.82
CA VAL A 25 -11.55 8.36 15.73
C VAL A 25 -10.99 7.72 14.49
N VAL A 26 -11.80 6.93 13.79
CA VAL A 26 -11.43 6.26 12.54
C VAL A 26 -12.43 6.66 11.47
N PHE A 27 -11.92 7.15 10.36
CA PHE A 27 -12.67 7.37 9.13
C PHE A 27 -12.20 6.33 8.11
N THR A 28 -13.14 5.60 7.54
CA THR A 28 -12.89 4.64 6.48
C THR A 28 -13.82 4.95 5.33
N ALA A 29 -13.29 4.94 4.11
CA ALA A 29 -14.08 5.14 2.92
C ALA A 29 -13.64 4.16 1.83
N ARG A 30 -14.61 3.67 1.07
CA ARG A 30 -14.36 3.10 -0.25
C ARG A 30 -14.24 4.26 -1.24
N VAL A 31 -13.19 4.25 -2.04
CA VAL A 31 -12.97 5.25 -3.08
C VAL A 31 -13.42 4.63 -4.39
N ILE A 32 -14.35 5.32 -5.07
CA ILE A 32 -14.78 4.99 -6.42
C ILE A 32 -14.36 6.17 -7.28
N SER A 33 -13.54 5.91 -8.29
CA SER A 33 -13.12 6.92 -9.27
C SER A 33 -13.37 6.41 -10.68
N GLU A 34 -13.53 7.35 -11.60
CA GLU A 34 -13.51 7.09 -13.04
C GLU A 34 -12.18 7.60 -13.59
N GLU A 35 -11.38 6.70 -14.17
CA GLU A 35 -10.07 6.99 -14.72
C GLU A 35 -9.99 6.38 -16.11
N ASN A 36 -9.71 7.19 -17.13
CA ASN A 36 -9.68 6.75 -18.53
C ASN A 36 -10.95 5.99 -18.96
N ALA A 37 -12.12 6.49 -18.55
CA ALA A 37 -13.42 5.85 -18.76
C ALA A 37 -13.60 4.46 -18.08
N GLU A 38 -12.73 4.11 -17.12
CA GLU A 38 -12.88 2.92 -16.28
C GLU A 38 -13.24 3.24 -14.82
N PHE A 39 -14.15 2.46 -14.24
CA PHE A 39 -14.50 2.57 -12.82
C PHE A 39 -13.53 1.81 -11.90
N LYS A 40 -12.70 2.51 -11.12
CA LYS A 40 -11.86 1.86 -10.11
C LYS A 40 -12.62 1.73 -8.78
N GLY A 41 -12.97 0.50 -8.41
CA GLY A 41 -13.81 0.22 -7.22
C GLY A 41 -13.13 -0.53 -6.08
N TYR A 42 -11.93 -1.08 -6.26
CA TYR A 42 -11.22 -1.89 -5.25
C TYR A 42 -10.30 -1.06 -4.34
N ARG A 43 -10.59 0.23 -4.22
CA ARG A 43 -9.77 1.18 -3.49
C ARG A 43 -10.40 1.57 -2.16
N ARG A 44 -9.58 1.61 -1.11
CA ARG A 44 -10.00 1.99 0.23
C ARG A 44 -9.01 2.94 0.85
N VAL A 45 -9.51 3.85 1.66
CA VAL A 45 -8.70 4.75 2.47
C VAL A 45 -9.14 4.68 3.91
N LEU A 46 -8.18 4.86 4.81
CA LEU A 46 -8.41 4.99 6.23
C LEU A 46 -7.57 6.13 6.79
N VAL A 47 -8.20 6.93 7.63
CA VAL A 47 -7.55 7.93 8.47
C VAL A 47 -7.96 7.68 9.90
N SER A 48 -7.00 7.67 10.81
CA SER A 48 -7.28 7.52 12.23
C SER A 48 -6.46 8.51 13.04
N ALA A 49 -7.08 9.02 14.11
CA ALA A 49 -6.40 9.84 15.09
C ALA A 49 -6.69 9.31 16.49
N THR A 50 -5.62 9.01 17.22
CA THR A 50 -5.65 8.57 18.59
C THR A 50 -5.07 9.67 19.46
N LEU A 51 -5.87 10.18 20.39
CA LEU A 51 -5.48 11.22 21.33
C LEU A 51 -5.60 10.69 22.76
N ASN A 52 -4.73 11.20 23.63
CA ASN A 52 -4.86 11.12 25.07
C ASN A 52 -5.09 12.53 25.64
N ARG A 53 -5.21 12.65 26.96
CA ARG A 53 -5.37 13.95 27.62
C ARG A 53 -4.18 14.90 27.40
N SER A 54 -2.98 14.38 27.16
CA SER A 54 -1.78 15.17 26.90
C SER A 54 -1.58 15.59 25.44
N GLY A 55 -2.40 15.07 24.50
CA GLY A 55 -2.40 15.49 23.10
C GLY A 55 -2.51 14.33 22.11
N VAL A 56 -1.86 14.50 20.95
CA VAL A 56 -1.88 13.50 19.88
C VAL A 56 -0.90 12.38 20.20
N ARG A 57 -1.41 11.15 20.25
CA ARG A 57 -0.59 9.95 20.46
C ARG A 57 -0.19 9.31 19.14
N GLU A 58 -1.14 9.18 18.20
CA GLU A 58 -0.91 8.50 16.93
C GLU A 58 -1.87 9.04 15.86
N LEU A 59 -1.32 9.33 14.69
CA LEU A 59 -2.02 9.63 13.46
C LEU A 59 -1.74 8.49 12.48
N VAL A 60 -2.76 8.01 11.81
CA VAL A 60 -2.68 6.87 10.90
C VAL A 60 -3.27 7.28 9.57
N SER A 61 -2.49 7.15 8.50
CA SER A 61 -2.92 7.35 7.11
C SER A 61 -2.75 6.03 6.38
N SER A 62 -3.79 5.53 5.74
CA SER A 62 -3.75 4.24 5.06
C SER A 62 -4.51 4.27 3.75
N ALA A 63 -3.97 3.57 2.76
CA ALA A 63 -4.58 3.33 1.48
C ALA A 63 -4.43 1.86 1.11
N SER A 64 -5.42 1.32 0.41
CA SER A 64 -5.42 -0.05 -0.09
C SER A 64 -6.01 -0.10 -1.49
N THR A 65 -5.43 -0.96 -2.32
CA THR A 65 -5.87 -1.25 -3.68
C THR A 65 -5.67 -2.74 -4.00
N VAL A 66 -6.13 -3.15 -5.17
CA VAL A 66 -5.92 -4.49 -5.71
C VAL A 66 -5.13 -4.38 -7.01
N ALA A 67 -4.15 -5.25 -7.17
CA ALA A 67 -3.28 -5.32 -8.34
C ALA A 67 -3.18 -6.76 -8.84
N VAL A 68 -2.74 -6.92 -10.09
CA VAL A 68 -2.30 -8.20 -10.63
C VAL A 68 -0.79 -8.25 -10.55
N VAL A 69 -0.24 -9.37 -10.10
CA VAL A 69 1.20 -9.63 -10.09
C VAL A 69 1.51 -10.93 -10.81
N VAL A 70 2.61 -10.94 -11.56
CA VAL A 70 3.22 -12.17 -12.06
C VAL A 70 4.29 -12.59 -11.05
N TYR A 71 4.13 -13.79 -10.50
CA TYR A 71 5.05 -14.29 -9.48
C TYR A 71 6.33 -14.84 -10.11
N SER A 72 7.48 -14.47 -9.57
CA SER A 72 8.78 -14.90 -10.10
C SER A 72 9.19 -16.31 -9.66
N CYS A 73 8.45 -16.93 -8.73
CA CYS A 73 8.83 -18.19 -8.06
C CYS A 73 9.04 -19.38 -9.01
N ALA A 74 8.17 -19.55 -10.00
CA ALA A 74 8.23 -20.65 -10.95
C ALA A 74 8.98 -20.28 -12.23
N LEU A 75 9.18 -18.97 -12.49
CA LEU A 75 9.73 -18.47 -13.74
C LEU A 75 11.11 -19.08 -14.02
N ARG A 76 12.08 -18.87 -13.14
CA ARG A 76 13.45 -19.35 -13.32
C ARG A 76 13.55 -20.88 -13.34
N VAL A 77 12.71 -21.56 -12.56
CA VAL A 77 12.66 -23.03 -12.52
C VAL A 77 12.11 -23.58 -13.84
N SER A 78 11.05 -22.97 -14.36
CA SER A 78 10.44 -23.39 -15.63
C SER A 78 11.37 -23.16 -16.82
N GLU A 79 12.15 -22.07 -16.82
CA GLU A 79 13.15 -21.81 -17.85
C GLU A 79 14.24 -22.90 -17.84
N GLN A 80 14.65 -23.35 -16.66
CA GLN A 80 15.65 -24.41 -16.51
C GLN A 80 15.13 -25.78 -16.96
N ILE A 81 13.88 -26.12 -16.63
CA ILE A 81 13.32 -27.46 -16.89
C ILE A 81 12.73 -27.57 -18.31
N TYR A 82 12.07 -26.53 -18.79
CA TYR A 82 11.27 -26.54 -20.03
C TYR A 82 11.79 -25.59 -21.12
N SER A 83 12.87 -24.84 -20.86
CA SER A 83 13.39 -23.80 -21.75
C SER A 83 12.35 -22.75 -22.13
N LYS A 84 11.37 -22.53 -21.26
CA LYS A 84 10.26 -21.59 -21.46
C LYS A 84 9.84 -20.96 -20.13
N PRO A 85 9.45 -19.67 -20.11
CA PRO A 85 9.17 -18.90 -18.90
C PRO A 85 7.73 -19.10 -18.40
N TYR A 86 7.40 -20.31 -17.95
CA TYR A 86 6.09 -20.59 -17.37
C TYR A 86 6.02 -20.12 -15.92
N THR A 87 5.03 -19.29 -15.64
CA THR A 87 4.66 -18.92 -14.26
C THR A 87 3.18 -18.57 -14.21
N HIS A 88 2.70 -18.13 -13.04
CA HIS A 88 1.31 -17.81 -12.79
C HIS A 88 1.13 -16.35 -12.37
N THR A 89 -0.08 -15.85 -12.60
CA THR A 89 -0.56 -14.55 -12.16
C THR A 89 -1.49 -14.71 -10.97
N LEU A 90 -1.48 -13.72 -10.08
CA LEU A 90 -2.28 -13.72 -8.86
C LEU A 90 -2.93 -12.35 -8.64
N GLU A 91 -4.09 -12.35 -7.98
CA GLU A 91 -4.63 -11.14 -7.38
C GLU A 91 -3.83 -10.83 -6.11
N LEU A 92 -3.39 -9.58 -5.99
CA LEU A 92 -2.71 -9.07 -4.81
C LEU A 92 -3.51 -7.93 -4.21
N ARG A 93 -3.86 -8.05 -2.93
CA ARG A 93 -4.40 -6.92 -2.16
C ARG A 93 -3.27 -6.26 -1.39
N ILE A 94 -2.97 -5.01 -1.74
CA ILE A 94 -1.94 -4.21 -1.08
C ILE A 94 -2.62 -3.21 -0.14
N THR A 95 -2.07 -3.06 1.06
CA THR A 95 -2.38 -1.97 1.99
C THR A 95 -1.08 -1.34 2.44
N VAL A 96 -0.97 -0.02 2.33
CA VAL A 96 0.08 0.74 3.00
C VAL A 96 -0.54 1.57 4.12
N THR A 97 0.14 1.59 5.26
CA THR A 97 -0.24 2.33 6.45
C THR A 97 0.96 3.09 6.97
N VAL A 98 0.81 4.40 7.11
CA VAL A 98 1.79 5.27 7.74
C VAL A 98 1.27 5.68 9.11
N LYS A 99 2.11 5.50 10.13
CA LYS A 99 1.86 5.94 11.49
C LYS A 99 2.84 7.03 11.87
N SER A 100 2.32 8.17 12.30
CA SER A 100 3.12 9.31 12.75
C SER A 100 2.52 9.93 14.00
N SER A 101 3.32 10.60 14.81
CA SER A 101 2.82 11.39 15.95
C SER A 101 2.46 12.82 15.56
N LYS A 102 2.95 13.31 14.41
CA LYS A 102 2.85 14.73 14.02
C LYS A 102 2.04 14.94 12.75
N HIS A 103 2.33 14.15 11.71
CA HIS A 103 1.82 14.37 10.36
C HIS A 103 0.73 13.37 10.01
N LEU A 104 -0.28 13.85 9.30
CA LEU A 104 -1.26 12.98 8.64
C LEU A 104 -1.08 13.17 7.14
N LEU A 105 -0.77 12.09 6.44
CA LEU A 105 -0.67 12.11 4.99
C LEU A 105 -2.08 12.15 4.39
N ASN A 106 -2.18 12.75 3.19
CA ASN A 106 -3.42 12.68 2.44
C ASN A 106 -3.63 11.24 1.93
N PRO A 107 -4.65 10.52 2.41
CA PRO A 107 -4.82 9.12 2.04
C PRO A 107 -5.19 8.93 0.56
N LEU A 108 -5.75 9.95 -0.11
CA LEU A 108 -6.02 9.89 -1.55
C LEU A 108 -4.73 10.02 -2.36
N GLN A 109 -3.77 10.83 -1.91
CA GLN A 109 -2.44 10.88 -2.55
C GLN A 109 -1.67 9.58 -2.31
N LEU A 110 -1.82 8.98 -1.13
CA LEU A 110 -1.24 7.67 -0.82
C LEU A 110 -1.83 6.58 -1.72
N LEU A 111 -3.14 6.65 -1.99
CA LEU A 111 -3.82 5.77 -2.94
C LEU A 111 -3.32 5.96 -4.38
N ASN A 112 -3.17 7.20 -4.85
CA ASN A 112 -2.61 7.48 -6.18
C ASN A 112 -1.15 6.99 -6.31
N LEU A 113 -0.37 7.06 -5.22
CA LEU A 113 0.97 6.49 -5.19
C LEU A 113 0.94 4.97 -5.36
N LEU A 114 0.02 4.26 -4.70
CA LEU A 114 -0.17 2.83 -4.93
C LEU A 114 -0.54 2.55 -6.38
N GLY A 115 -1.49 3.31 -6.94
CA GLY A 115 -1.92 3.13 -8.33
C GLY A 115 -0.83 3.36 -9.38
N SER A 116 0.16 4.20 -9.10
CA SER A 116 1.32 4.42 -10.00
C SER A 116 2.51 3.49 -9.71
N ALA A 117 2.49 2.77 -8.59
CA ALA A 117 3.52 1.80 -8.22
C ALA A 117 3.18 0.37 -8.60
N LEU A 118 1.91 0.09 -8.90
CA LEU A 118 1.37 -1.24 -9.04
C LEU A 118 0.59 -1.37 -10.35
N SER A 119 0.56 -2.56 -10.91
CA SER A 119 -0.33 -2.92 -12.01
C SER A 119 -1.75 -3.14 -11.47
N GLU A 120 -2.45 -2.04 -11.19
CA GLU A 120 -3.83 -2.11 -10.70
C GLU A 120 -4.76 -2.81 -11.69
N VAL A 121 -5.76 -3.52 -11.15
CA VAL A 121 -6.76 -4.22 -11.96
C VAL A 121 -7.54 -3.23 -12.82
N THR A 122 -7.67 -3.54 -14.10
CA THR A 122 -8.53 -2.86 -15.08
C THR A 122 -9.82 -3.66 -15.27
N ASN A 123 -10.92 -2.98 -15.56
CA ASN A 123 -12.21 -3.68 -15.71
C ASN A 123 -12.38 -4.22 -17.12
N TYR A 124 -11.81 -3.53 -18.11
CA TYR A 124 -11.96 -3.85 -19.50
C TYR A 124 -10.65 -3.60 -20.23
N LEU A 125 -10.09 -4.64 -20.82
CA LEU A 125 -8.97 -4.54 -21.75
C LEU A 125 -9.40 -5.17 -23.07
N GLU A 126 -9.09 -4.50 -24.18
CA GLU A 126 -9.13 -5.13 -25.48
C GLU A 126 -8.04 -6.20 -25.58
N ARG A 127 -8.15 -7.12 -26.54
CA ARG A 127 -7.24 -8.27 -26.67
C ARG A 127 -5.77 -7.86 -26.78
N GLU A 128 -5.49 -6.79 -27.53
CA GLU A 128 -4.12 -6.29 -27.71
C GLU A 128 -3.57 -5.67 -26.44
N ASP A 129 -4.40 -4.95 -25.70
CA ASP A 129 -4.01 -4.33 -24.43
C ASP A 129 -3.84 -5.36 -23.31
N GLU A 130 -4.68 -6.40 -23.26
CA GLU A 130 -4.53 -7.52 -22.35
C GLU A 130 -3.21 -8.27 -22.63
N ALA A 131 -2.91 -8.56 -23.90
CA ALA A 131 -1.64 -9.18 -24.27
C ALA A 131 -0.42 -8.31 -23.89
N ARG A 132 -0.52 -6.99 -24.10
CA ARG A 132 0.54 -6.04 -23.71
C ARG A 132 0.70 -5.96 -22.20
N PHE A 133 -0.42 -5.89 -21.46
CA PHE A 133 -0.44 -5.87 -20.00
C PHE A 133 0.23 -7.12 -19.41
N LEU A 134 -0.12 -8.29 -19.95
CA LEU A 134 0.52 -9.55 -19.55
C LEU A 134 2.00 -9.54 -19.87
N LYS A 135 2.41 -9.21 -21.10
CA LYS A 135 3.82 -9.15 -21.48
C LYS A 135 4.65 -8.28 -20.53
N ILE A 136 4.20 -7.05 -20.25
CA ILE A 136 4.88 -6.13 -19.32
C ILE A 136 4.95 -6.74 -17.92
N SER A 137 3.87 -7.39 -17.45
CA SER A 137 3.84 -8.00 -16.12
C SER A 137 4.80 -9.20 -16.01
N PHE A 138 4.91 -10.02 -17.07
CA PHE A 138 5.86 -11.13 -17.12
C PHE A 138 7.32 -10.65 -17.16
N GLU A 139 7.59 -9.58 -17.91
CA GLU A 139 8.92 -8.94 -17.97
C GLU A 139 9.31 -8.31 -16.62
N ASN A 140 8.33 -7.96 -15.78
CA ASN A 140 8.54 -7.36 -14.46
C ASN A 140 7.99 -8.25 -13.32
N SER A 141 8.24 -9.56 -13.40
CA SER A 141 7.81 -10.49 -12.35
C SER A 141 8.52 -10.21 -11.02
N MET A 142 7.78 -10.30 -9.91
CA MET A 142 8.31 -10.01 -8.56
C MET A 142 7.69 -10.92 -7.52
N PHE A 143 8.42 -11.18 -6.42
CA PHE A 143 7.80 -11.73 -5.20
C PHE A 143 7.00 -10.64 -4.47
N ALA A 144 5.99 -11.02 -3.67
CA ALA A 144 5.24 -10.06 -2.87
C ALA A 144 6.14 -9.32 -1.85
N GLU A 145 7.19 -9.96 -1.35
CA GLU A 145 8.19 -9.33 -0.48
C GLU A 145 8.90 -8.18 -1.17
N ASP A 146 9.29 -8.35 -2.44
CA ASP A 146 9.97 -7.31 -3.22
C ASP A 146 9.03 -6.16 -3.53
N MET A 147 7.76 -6.48 -3.84
CA MET A 147 6.74 -5.45 -4.02
C MET A 147 6.48 -4.69 -2.72
N ALA A 148 6.45 -5.36 -1.56
CA ALA A 148 6.26 -4.72 -0.26
C ALA A 148 7.37 -3.72 0.04
N ARG A 149 8.62 -4.09 -0.27
CA ARG A 149 9.79 -3.21 -0.19
C ARG A 149 9.66 -2.03 -1.15
N LEU A 150 9.32 -2.27 -2.43
CA LEU A 150 9.14 -1.23 -3.44
C LEU A 150 8.11 -0.19 -3.01
N VAL A 151 6.93 -0.63 -2.56
CA VAL A 151 5.86 0.25 -2.10
C VAL A 151 6.31 1.07 -0.88
N ALA A 152 6.93 0.43 0.12
CA ALA A 152 7.39 1.12 1.31
C ALA A 152 8.44 2.19 0.98
N THR A 153 9.42 1.85 0.14
CA THR A 153 10.46 2.78 -0.32
C THR A 153 9.86 3.96 -1.08
N ARG A 154 8.94 3.72 -2.02
CA ARG A 154 8.27 4.80 -2.77
C ARG A 154 7.52 5.76 -1.84
N VAL A 155 6.85 5.25 -0.81
CA VAL A 155 6.15 6.08 0.18
C VAL A 155 7.13 6.98 0.92
N VAL A 156 8.24 6.43 1.41
CA VAL A 156 9.24 7.23 2.11
C VAL A 156 9.88 8.29 1.22
N LEU A 157 10.19 7.96 -0.04
CA LEU A 157 10.80 8.91 -0.97
C LEU A 157 9.86 10.07 -1.32
N VAL A 158 8.61 9.75 -1.69
CA VAL A 158 7.61 10.76 -2.09
C VAL A 158 7.19 11.64 -0.92
N TYR A 159 7.10 11.08 0.29
CA TYR A 159 6.70 11.81 1.50
C TYR A 159 7.88 12.20 2.40
N SER A 160 9.11 12.21 1.88
CA SER A 160 10.33 12.51 2.65
C SER A 160 10.28 13.85 3.40
N ASN A 161 9.64 14.87 2.81
CA ASN A 161 9.46 16.18 3.44
C ASN A 161 8.34 16.24 4.50
N GLN A 162 7.57 15.17 4.65
CA GLN A 162 6.42 15.08 5.58
C GLN A 162 6.58 13.99 6.63
N LEU A 163 7.54 13.09 6.47
CA LEU A 163 7.79 11.97 7.38
C LEU A 163 9.00 12.24 8.24
N ASP A 164 8.84 12.08 9.55
CA ASP A 164 9.95 12.00 10.49
C ASP A 164 10.62 10.62 10.38
N LEU A 165 11.92 10.52 10.66
CA LEU A 165 12.69 9.26 10.61
C LEU A 165 12.13 8.14 11.52
N GLU A 166 11.39 8.51 12.56
CA GLU A 166 10.76 7.61 13.53
C GLU A 166 9.35 7.17 13.11
N ASP A 167 8.77 7.79 12.08
CA ASP A 167 7.45 7.41 11.56
C ASP A 167 7.51 5.98 11.02
N THR A 168 6.46 5.21 11.30
CA THR A 168 6.40 3.80 10.91
C THR A 168 5.63 3.64 9.61
N VAL A 169 6.24 2.98 8.63
CA VAL A 169 5.58 2.53 7.39
C VAL A 169 5.31 1.03 7.52
N ILE A 170 4.07 0.65 7.28
CA ILE A 170 3.60 -0.73 7.29
C ILE A 170 3.00 -1.03 5.92
N THR A 171 3.62 -1.95 5.19
CA THR A 171 3.08 -2.49 3.95
C THR A 171 2.62 -3.91 4.20
N THR A 172 1.34 -4.17 3.93
CA THR A 172 0.73 -5.49 4.03
C THR A 172 0.25 -5.91 2.67
N MET A 173 0.55 -7.15 2.30
CA MET A 173 0.11 -7.76 1.06
C MET A 173 -0.53 -9.10 1.36
N ARG A 174 -1.63 -9.37 0.68
CA ARG A 174 -2.29 -10.67 0.66
C ARG A 174 -2.39 -11.11 -0.79
N SER A 175 -1.65 -12.15 -1.12
CA SER A 175 -1.67 -12.80 -2.43
C SER A 175 -2.71 -13.91 -2.39
N PHE A 176 -3.65 -13.89 -3.32
CA PHE A 176 -4.66 -14.93 -3.47
C PHE A 176 -4.12 -15.99 -4.42
N GLU A 177 -3.51 -17.04 -3.85
CA GLU A 177 -2.82 -18.08 -4.60
C GLU A 177 -3.79 -18.91 -5.45
N THR A 178 -3.47 -19.10 -6.72
CA THR A 178 -4.28 -19.91 -7.65
C THR A 178 -3.86 -21.38 -7.68
N LEU A 179 -2.63 -21.67 -7.24
CA LEU A 179 -2.03 -23.01 -7.22
C LEU A 179 -2.01 -23.66 -5.84
N HIS A 180 -2.35 -22.90 -4.79
CA HIS A 180 -2.29 -23.35 -3.40
C HIS A 180 -3.62 -23.08 -2.69
N GLU A 181 -3.99 -23.91 -1.72
CA GLU A 181 -5.22 -23.76 -0.94
C GLU A 181 -5.12 -22.67 0.16
N TYR A 182 -4.01 -21.94 0.20
CA TYR A 182 -3.74 -20.90 1.19
C TYR A 182 -3.31 -19.61 0.51
N ASP A 183 -3.65 -18.48 1.12
CA ASP A 183 -3.15 -17.18 0.72
C ASP A 183 -1.77 -16.93 1.32
N LEU A 184 -0.88 -16.30 0.56
CA LEU A 184 0.39 -15.81 1.08
C LEU A 184 0.20 -14.40 1.67
N TYR A 185 0.71 -14.21 2.88
CA TYR A 185 0.69 -12.93 3.57
C TYR A 185 2.11 -12.39 3.77
N VAL A 186 2.32 -11.15 3.33
CA VAL A 186 3.57 -10.43 3.55
C VAL A 186 3.29 -9.18 4.38
N VAL A 187 4.09 -8.97 5.41
CA VAL A 187 4.04 -7.77 6.25
C VAL A 187 5.45 -7.20 6.39
N LEU A 188 5.65 -6.01 5.83
CA LEU A 188 6.83 -5.20 6.09
C LEU A 188 6.44 -4.09 7.05
N LYS A 189 7.09 -4.05 8.22
CA LYS A 189 6.95 -2.96 9.20
C LYS A 189 8.33 -2.40 9.49
N THR A 190 8.54 -1.13 9.19
CA THR A 190 9.85 -0.49 9.28
C THR A 190 9.69 0.99 9.58
N ARG A 191 10.74 1.62 10.12
CA ARG A 191 10.80 3.07 10.28
C ARG A 191 11.19 3.73 8.96
N SER A 192 10.66 4.90 8.69
CA SER A 192 11.02 5.67 7.49
C SER A 192 12.54 5.87 7.37
N GLY A 193 13.23 6.12 8.49
CA GLY A 193 14.68 6.31 8.52
C GLY A 193 15.50 5.06 8.21
N GLU A 194 14.96 3.86 8.42
CA GLU A 194 15.62 2.60 8.04
C GLU A 194 15.59 2.43 6.51
N LEU A 195 14.45 2.75 5.89
CA LEU A 195 14.30 2.71 4.43
C LEU A 195 15.18 3.74 3.72
N VAL A 196 15.34 4.95 4.25
CA VAL A 196 16.25 5.96 3.67
C VAL A 196 17.69 5.44 3.63
N LYS A 197 18.17 4.80 4.71
CA LYS A 197 19.52 4.24 4.79
C LYS A 197 19.72 3.10 3.79
N SER A 198 18.72 2.22 3.64
CA SER A 198 18.75 1.13 2.67
C SER A 198 18.61 1.60 1.22
N SER A 199 18.00 2.76 0.97
CA SER A 199 17.85 3.36 -0.37
C SER A 199 19.11 4.08 -0.87
N GLY A 200 20.01 4.48 0.05
CA GLY A 200 21.34 4.99 -0.29
C GLY A 200 22.29 3.91 -0.83
N VAL A 201 21.90 2.64 -0.69
CA VAL A 201 22.45 1.53 -1.46
C VAL A 201 21.61 1.45 -2.73
N LEU A 202 22.13 2.00 -3.84
CA LEU A 202 21.54 1.85 -5.17
C LEU A 202 21.41 0.36 -5.48
N TRP A 203 20.23 -0.21 -5.27
CA TRP A 203 19.87 -1.50 -5.83
C TRP A 203 19.63 -1.28 -7.31
N VAL A 204 20.69 -1.48 -8.10
CA VAL A 204 20.56 -1.68 -9.53
C VAL A 204 19.87 -3.03 -9.69
N PHE A 205 18.57 -3.00 -9.96
CA PHE A 205 17.89 -4.17 -10.52
C PHE A 205 18.42 -4.31 -11.95
N GLN A 206 19.38 -5.22 -12.12
CA GLN A 206 19.82 -5.73 -13.41
C GLN A 206 19.01 -6.97 -13.76
#